data_AF-A0A060CE75-F1
#
_entry.id   AF-A0A060CE75-F1
#
_cell.length_a   1.000
_cell.length_b   1.000
_cell.length_c   1.000
_cell.angle_alpha   90.00
_cell.angle_beta   90.00
_cell.angle_gamma   90.00
#
_symmetry.space_group_name_H-M   'P 1'
#
loop_
_entity.id
_entity.type
_entity.pdbx_description
1 polymer ?
#
loop_
_entity_poly.entity_id
_entity_poly.type
_entity_poly.pdbx_seq_one_letter_code
_entity_poly.pdbx_strand_id
1 'polypeptide(L)'
;ASRVEYGWDGFYHLNCVLGPDESVAECGQLRVNDHFLTNYCVKRLLEFASEAGALLGIATPARWDAVREGIFQQVPGTTGIIPEYRNYTEHGIKQSDVILAFYPIGYAADEEIVRRNIGFYRDKQMYNGPPMSTQIECCILMRLGDRQDGLRRLLRG
;
A
#
# COMPACT_ATOMS: atom_id res chain seq x y z
N ALA A 1 -11.34 12.62 -4.30
CA ALA A 1 -11.27 13.72 -3.30
C ALA A 1 -12.48 13.81 -2.37
N SER A 2 -13.72 13.58 -2.79
CA SER A 2 -14.92 13.75 -1.92
C SER A 2 -14.95 12.87 -0.67
N ARG A 3 -14.38 11.66 -0.73
CA ARG A 3 -14.44 10.68 0.37
C ARG A 3 -13.50 10.97 1.55
N VAL A 4 -12.45 11.76 1.35
CA VAL A 4 -11.50 12.08 2.44
C VAL A 4 -12.07 13.12 3.39
N GLU A 5 -11.70 13.01 4.66
CA GLU A 5 -12.10 13.88 5.75
C GLU A 5 -10.87 14.65 6.25
N TYR A 6 -10.97 15.96 6.51
CA TYR A 6 -9.85 16.73 7.05
C TYR A 6 -9.83 16.61 8.58
N GLY A 7 -8.73 16.09 9.12
CA GLY A 7 -8.50 15.86 10.53
C GLY A 7 -8.04 17.11 11.27
N TRP A 8 -8.13 17.07 12.59
CA TRP A 8 -7.62 18.11 13.49
C TRP A 8 -6.08 18.10 13.60
N ASP A 9 -5.45 16.99 13.21
CA ASP A 9 -4.00 16.80 13.09
C ASP A 9 -3.44 17.42 11.80
N GLY A 10 -4.28 18.04 10.97
CA GLY A 10 -3.88 18.77 9.77
C GLY A 10 -3.74 17.90 8.52
N PHE A 11 -4.14 16.63 8.58
CA PHE A 11 -4.10 15.72 7.44
C PHE A 11 -5.48 15.42 6.88
N TYR A 12 -5.53 15.00 5.62
CA TYR A 12 -6.70 14.32 5.07
C TYR A 12 -6.63 12.83 5.40
N HIS A 13 -7.73 12.29 5.89
CA HIS A 13 -7.87 10.89 6.26
C HIS A 13 -8.85 10.17 5.36
N LEU A 14 -8.56 8.90 5.13
CA LEU A 14 -9.50 7.98 4.51
C LEU A 14 -9.86 6.91 5.54
N ASN A 15 -11.02 7.12 6.16
CA ASN A 15 -11.53 6.28 7.24
C ASN A 15 -12.50 5.23 6.72
N CYS A 16 -12.66 4.15 7.48
CA CYS A 16 -13.63 3.09 7.20
C CYS A 16 -13.45 2.49 5.79
N VAL A 17 -12.24 2.01 5.50
CA VAL A 17 -11.87 1.34 4.24
C VAL A 17 -11.49 -0.13 4.47
N LEU A 18 -11.57 -0.92 3.41
CA LEU A 18 -11.03 -2.29 3.35
C LEU A 18 -9.94 -2.29 2.27
N GLY A 19 -8.74 -2.75 2.64
CA GLY A 19 -7.62 -2.94 1.72
C GLY A 19 -7.71 -4.26 0.94
N PRO A 20 -6.73 -4.55 0.08
CA PRO A 20 -6.53 -5.90 -0.45
C PRO A 20 -6.50 -6.99 0.62
N ASP A 21 -5.91 -6.76 1.79
CA ASP A 21 -6.05 -7.72 2.89
C ASP A 21 -7.48 -7.72 3.46
N GLU A 22 -8.29 -8.67 2.98
CA GLU A 22 -9.67 -8.84 3.43
C GLU A 22 -9.77 -9.52 4.81
N SER A 23 -8.64 -10.03 5.36
CA SER A 23 -8.63 -10.66 6.69
C SER A 23 -9.13 -9.70 7.78
N VAL A 24 -8.88 -8.40 7.61
CA VAL A 24 -9.41 -7.32 8.45
C VAL A 24 -10.94 -7.41 8.61
N ALA A 25 -11.66 -7.68 7.51
CA ALA A 25 -13.10 -7.83 7.54
C ALA A 25 -13.54 -9.20 8.07
N GLU A 26 -12.84 -10.25 7.68
CA GLU A 26 -13.15 -11.64 8.04
C GLU A 26 -12.87 -11.97 9.51
N CYS A 27 -11.93 -11.28 10.14
CA CYS A 27 -11.51 -11.47 11.53
C CYS A 27 -12.07 -10.41 12.51
N GLY A 28 -13.05 -9.62 12.08
CA GLY A 28 -13.93 -8.85 13.00
C GLY A 28 -13.66 -7.35 13.14
N GLN A 29 -12.69 -6.77 12.42
CA GLN A 29 -12.51 -5.30 12.39
C GLN A 29 -13.43 -4.61 11.36
N LEU A 30 -13.98 -5.35 10.39
CA LEU A 30 -14.80 -4.89 9.25
C LEU A 30 -14.12 -3.88 8.32
N ARG A 31 -13.50 -2.83 8.85
CA ARG A 31 -12.82 -1.74 8.14
C ARG A 31 -11.74 -1.10 9.02
N VAL A 32 -10.78 -0.46 8.38
CA VAL A 32 -9.65 0.24 9.02
C VAL A 32 -9.57 1.70 8.56
N ASN A 33 -8.74 2.47 9.24
CA ASN A 33 -8.48 3.88 8.96
C ASN A 33 -7.06 4.07 8.45
N ASP A 34 -6.89 5.00 7.52
CA ASP A 34 -5.60 5.38 6.93
C ASP A 34 -4.78 4.18 6.47
N HIS A 35 -5.44 3.35 5.65
CA HIS A 35 -4.83 2.20 5.01
C HIS A 35 -3.73 2.66 4.04
N PHE A 36 -2.51 2.15 4.21
CA PHE A 36 -1.30 2.62 3.53
C PHE A 36 -1.45 2.59 2.02
N LEU A 37 -1.76 1.41 1.46
CA LEU A 37 -1.85 1.26 0.01
C LEU A 37 -2.96 2.14 -0.57
N THR A 38 -4.11 2.23 0.11
CA THR A 38 -5.25 3.01 -0.37
C THR A 38 -4.93 4.51 -0.37
N ASN A 39 -4.35 5.03 0.70
CA ASN A 39 -3.95 6.43 0.79
C ASN A 39 -2.85 6.77 -0.23
N TYR A 40 -1.88 5.87 -0.42
CA TYR A 40 -0.84 6.06 -1.44
C TYR A 40 -1.42 6.06 -2.87
N CYS A 41 -2.33 5.13 -3.18
CA CYS A 41 -3.05 5.10 -4.46
C CYS A 41 -3.87 6.39 -4.69
N VAL A 42 -4.52 6.94 -3.66
CA VAL A 42 -5.24 8.23 -3.78
C VAL A 42 -4.27 9.36 -4.12
N LYS A 43 -3.11 9.43 -3.45
CA LYS A 43 -2.07 10.42 -3.75
C LYS A 43 -1.63 10.32 -5.21
N ARG A 44 -1.25 9.11 -5.65
CA ARG A 44 -0.78 8.86 -7.03
C ARG A 44 -1.86 9.14 -8.08
N LEU A 45 -3.10 8.78 -7.81
CA LEU A 45 -4.21 9.04 -8.73
C LEU A 45 -4.43 10.54 -8.94
N LEU A 46 -4.39 11.34 -7.87
CA LEU A 46 -4.55 12.79 -7.96
C LEU A 46 -3.35 13.44 -8.68
N GLU A 47 -2.15 12.94 -8.46
CA GLU A 47 -0.95 13.36 -9.18
C GLU A 47 -1.10 13.13 -10.70
N PHE A 48 -1.44 11.91 -11.11
CA PHE A 48 -1.68 11.59 -12.52
C PHE A 48 -2.83 12.41 -13.13
N ALA A 49 -3.90 12.67 -12.38
CA ALA A 49 -5.00 13.50 -12.85
C ALA A 49 -4.57 14.95 -13.10
N SER A 50 -3.74 15.52 -12.21
CA SER A 50 -3.15 16.85 -12.39
C SER A 50 -2.17 16.90 -13.57
N GLU A 51 -1.31 15.89 -13.74
CA GLU A 51 -0.41 15.78 -14.89
C GLU A 51 -1.17 15.68 -16.22
N ALA A 52 -2.22 14.84 -16.28
CA ALA A 52 -3.06 14.70 -17.46
C ALA A 52 -3.80 16.00 -17.79
N GLY A 53 -4.31 16.71 -16.77
CA GLY A 53 -4.93 18.02 -16.94
C GLY A 53 -3.96 19.04 -17.56
N ALA A 54 -2.72 19.10 -17.05
CA ALA A 54 -1.68 19.99 -17.58
C ALA A 54 -1.34 19.67 -19.06
N LEU A 55 -1.20 18.38 -19.40
CA LEU A 55 -0.91 17.94 -20.78
C LEU A 55 -2.04 18.29 -21.76
N LEU A 56 -3.28 18.26 -21.29
CA LEU A 56 -4.47 18.55 -22.11
C LEU A 56 -4.90 20.03 -22.08
N GLY A 57 -4.26 20.86 -21.24
CA GLY A 57 -4.69 22.25 -21.02
C GLY A 57 -6.04 22.37 -20.29
N ILE A 58 -6.42 21.36 -19.51
CA ILE A 58 -7.66 21.33 -18.72
C ILE A 58 -7.33 21.66 -17.27
N ALA A 59 -7.99 22.70 -16.73
CA ALA A 59 -7.84 23.06 -15.32
C ALA A 59 -8.40 21.96 -14.41
N THR A 60 -7.61 21.54 -13.42
CA THR A 60 -8.02 20.58 -12.40
C THR A 60 -8.48 21.29 -11.11
N PRO A 61 -9.39 20.68 -10.33
CA PRO A 61 -9.81 21.26 -9.06
C PRO A 61 -8.67 21.41 -8.05
N ALA A 62 -8.47 22.61 -7.48
CA ALA A 62 -7.43 22.88 -6.46
C ALA A 62 -7.50 21.95 -5.23
N ARG A 63 -8.69 21.42 -4.92
CA ARG A 63 -8.87 20.44 -3.84
C ARG A 63 -8.12 19.13 -4.11
N TRP A 64 -7.84 18.77 -5.37
CA TRP A 64 -7.07 17.58 -5.69
C TRP A 64 -5.64 17.72 -5.18
N ASP A 65 -5.00 18.86 -5.43
CA ASP A 65 -3.64 19.12 -4.94
C ASP A 65 -3.61 19.20 -3.42
N ALA A 66 -4.60 19.87 -2.79
CA ALA A 66 -4.71 19.91 -1.33
C ALA A 66 -4.76 18.50 -0.71
N VAL A 67 -5.59 17.61 -1.27
CA VAL A 67 -5.68 16.22 -0.80
C VAL A 67 -4.40 15.43 -1.11
N ARG A 68 -3.81 15.59 -2.30
CA ARG A 68 -2.56 14.91 -2.69
C ARG A 68 -1.41 15.25 -1.75
N GLU A 69 -1.29 16.51 -1.36
CA GLU A 69 -0.23 16.98 -0.45
C GLU A 69 -0.52 16.64 1.01
N GLY A 70 -1.79 16.71 1.42
CA GLY A 70 -2.17 16.59 2.82
C GLY A 70 -2.70 15.22 3.25
N ILE A 71 -2.88 14.23 2.36
CA ILE A 71 -3.38 12.91 2.78
C ILE A 71 -2.37 12.19 3.67
N PHE A 72 -2.84 11.68 4.81
CA PHE A 72 -2.02 10.94 5.76
C PHE A 72 -1.39 9.72 5.09
N GLN A 73 -0.10 9.49 5.33
CA GLN A 73 0.61 8.30 4.86
C GLN A 73 1.21 7.56 6.05
N GLN A 74 1.02 6.24 6.07
CA GLN A 74 1.84 5.40 6.94
C GLN A 74 3.30 5.53 6.48
N VAL A 75 4.21 5.63 7.45
CA VAL A 75 5.65 5.71 7.20
C VAL A 75 6.35 4.53 7.86
N PRO A 76 7.49 4.06 7.33
CA PRO A 76 8.27 3.04 7.99
C PRO A 76 8.64 3.47 9.42
N GLY A 77 8.39 2.60 10.40
CA GLY A 77 8.84 2.81 11.77
C GLY A 77 10.36 2.64 11.92
N THR A 78 10.85 2.63 13.17
CA THR A 78 12.29 2.38 13.46
C THR A 78 12.78 1.01 12.98
N THR A 79 11.87 0.03 12.88
CA THR A 79 12.14 -1.30 12.32
C THR A 79 12.21 -1.31 10.80
N GLY A 80 11.80 -0.23 10.13
CA GLY A 80 11.68 -0.16 8.66
C GLY A 80 10.43 -0.86 8.11
N ILE A 81 9.53 -1.33 8.97
CA ILE A 81 8.24 -1.89 8.56
C ILE A 81 7.23 -0.76 8.39
N ILE A 82 6.51 -0.78 7.27
CA ILE A 82 5.40 0.13 6.99
C ILE A 82 4.14 -0.54 7.54
N PRO A 83 3.43 0.07 8.51
CA PRO A 83 2.15 -0.46 8.98
C PRO A 83 1.12 -0.49 7.85
N GLU A 84 0.31 -1.55 7.79
CA GLU A 84 -0.71 -1.71 6.76
C GLU A 84 -1.80 -0.63 6.87
N TYR A 85 -2.16 -0.28 8.10
CA TYR A 85 -3.12 0.77 8.42
C TYR A 85 -2.84 1.34 9.82
N ARG A 86 -3.59 2.37 10.23
CA ARG A 86 -3.38 3.04 11.51
C ARG A 86 -3.66 2.09 12.68
N ASN A 87 -2.68 1.94 13.57
CA ASN A 87 -2.73 1.01 14.70
C ASN A 87 -2.79 -0.47 14.30
N TYR A 88 -2.20 -0.84 13.15
CA TYR A 88 -2.01 -2.24 12.77
C TYR A 88 -1.27 -3.02 13.86
N THR A 89 -1.82 -4.16 14.28
CA THR A 89 -1.32 -5.00 15.38
C THR A 89 -0.54 -6.22 14.90
N GLU A 90 -0.09 -6.22 13.64
CA GLU A 90 0.70 -7.33 13.07
C GLU A 90 -0.03 -8.68 13.05
N HIS A 91 -1.35 -8.68 12.89
CA HIS A 91 -2.11 -9.90 12.70
C HIS A 91 -1.78 -10.54 11.32
N GLY A 92 -2.18 -11.81 11.14
CA GLY A 92 -2.01 -12.49 9.86
C GLY A 92 -2.80 -11.80 8.74
N ILE A 93 -2.31 -11.89 7.51
CA ILE A 93 -2.92 -11.30 6.31
C ILE A 93 -3.42 -12.41 5.38
N LYS A 94 -4.55 -12.19 4.71
CA LYS A 94 -5.12 -13.09 3.70
C LYS A 94 -4.31 -13.03 2.41
N GLN A 95 -3.94 -11.84 1.95
CA GLN A 95 -3.20 -11.63 0.70
C GLN A 95 -2.32 -10.38 0.76
N SER A 96 -1.41 -10.23 -0.20
CA SER A 96 -0.53 -9.07 -0.30
C SER A 96 -1.28 -7.76 -0.24
N ASP A 97 -0.82 -6.89 0.66
CA ASP A 97 -1.33 -5.52 0.80
C ASP A 97 -0.20 -4.51 0.66
N VAL A 98 0.60 -4.32 1.72
CA VAL A 98 1.69 -3.32 1.73
C VAL A 98 2.68 -3.51 0.59
N ILE A 99 3.03 -4.76 0.25
CA ILE A 99 4.00 -5.00 -0.82
C ILE A 99 3.47 -4.67 -2.22
N LEU A 100 2.14 -4.53 -2.39
CA LEU A 100 1.56 -4.01 -3.64
C LEU A 100 1.98 -2.57 -3.91
N ALA A 101 2.34 -1.82 -2.86
CA ALA A 101 2.83 -0.46 -3.00
C ALA A 101 4.15 -0.46 -3.80
N PHE A 102 5.07 -1.40 -3.54
CA PHE A 102 6.33 -1.50 -4.28
C PHE A 102 6.12 -1.99 -5.72
N TYR A 103 5.19 -2.92 -5.92
CA TYR A 103 4.76 -3.36 -7.24
C TYR A 103 3.31 -3.86 -7.25
N PRO A 104 2.44 -3.37 -8.13
CA PRO A 104 2.75 -2.52 -9.30
C PRO A 104 2.69 -1.01 -9.04
N ILE A 105 2.27 -0.54 -7.86
CA ILE A 105 1.91 0.87 -7.67
C ILE A 105 3.12 1.83 -7.75
N GLY A 106 4.32 1.36 -7.41
CA GLY A 106 5.56 2.11 -7.58
C GLY A 106 5.84 3.11 -6.45
N TYR A 107 5.61 2.72 -5.21
CA TYR A 107 6.12 3.40 -4.02
C TYR A 107 7.64 3.35 -4.00
N ALA A 108 8.28 4.52 -4.00
CA ALA A 108 9.72 4.65 -3.92
C ALA A 108 10.16 4.45 -2.46
N ALA A 109 10.97 3.43 -2.22
CA ALA A 109 11.59 3.13 -0.95
C ALA A 109 12.99 2.57 -1.17
N ASP A 110 13.85 2.71 -0.17
CA ASP A 110 15.16 2.06 -0.17
C ASP A 110 14.99 0.54 -0.26
N GLU A 111 15.89 -0.11 -1.00
CA GLU A 111 15.87 -1.56 -1.18
C GLU A 111 15.79 -2.32 0.14
N GLU A 112 16.47 -1.82 1.18
CA GLU A 112 16.41 -2.41 2.52
C GLU A 112 14.99 -2.39 3.13
N ILE A 113 14.26 -1.28 2.97
CA ILE A 113 12.87 -1.16 3.42
C ILE A 113 11.99 -2.13 2.65
N VAL A 114 12.18 -2.23 1.33
CA VAL A 114 11.42 -3.18 0.48
C VAL A 114 11.64 -4.61 0.97
N ARG A 115 12.90 -5.02 1.17
CA ARG A 115 13.25 -6.37 1.64
C ARG A 115 12.69 -6.70 3.02
N ARG A 116 12.78 -5.76 3.97
CA ARG A 116 12.23 -5.93 5.32
C ARG A 116 10.72 -6.13 5.29
N ASN A 117 10.00 -5.34 4.49
CA ASN A 117 8.55 -5.47 4.36
C ASN A 117 8.14 -6.76 3.62
N ILE A 118 8.90 -7.22 2.61
CA ILE A 118 8.67 -8.54 2.00
C ILE A 118 8.77 -9.65 3.06
N GLY A 119 9.86 -9.68 3.84
CA GLY A 119 10.05 -10.70 4.86
C GLY A 119 8.95 -10.66 5.92
N PHE A 120 8.68 -9.48 6.47
CA PHE A 120 7.67 -9.29 7.51
C PHE A 120 6.28 -9.74 7.05
N TYR A 121 5.81 -9.27 5.89
CA TYR A 121 4.46 -9.62 5.42
C TYR A 121 4.37 -11.04 4.86
N ARG A 122 5.47 -11.64 4.41
CA ARG A 122 5.51 -13.08 4.06
C ARG A 122 5.19 -13.93 5.29
N ASP A 123 5.78 -13.63 6.44
CA ASP A 123 5.58 -14.39 7.68
C ASP A 123 4.17 -14.23 8.26
N LYS A 124 3.39 -13.26 7.77
CA LYS A 124 2.01 -13.03 8.16
C LYS A 124 0.99 -13.68 7.23
N GLN A 125 1.39 -14.22 6.08
CA GLN A 125 0.44 -14.82 5.14
C GLN A 125 -0.26 -16.03 5.73
N MET A 126 -1.58 -16.03 5.71
CA MET A 126 -2.41 -17.17 6.13
C MET A 126 -2.30 -18.32 5.12
N TYR A 127 -2.33 -19.55 5.60
CA TYR A 127 -2.13 -20.77 4.80
C TYR A 127 -3.10 -20.92 3.61
N ASN A 128 -4.30 -20.39 3.72
CA ASN A 128 -5.36 -20.47 2.70
C ASN A 128 -5.51 -19.17 1.89
N GLY A 129 -4.54 -18.26 1.96
CA GLY A 129 -4.50 -17.05 1.15
C GLY A 129 -4.39 -17.36 -0.35
N PRO A 130 -4.93 -16.50 -1.23
CA PRO A 130 -4.77 -16.67 -2.67
C PRO A 130 -3.29 -16.54 -3.08
N PRO A 131 -2.88 -17.16 -4.21
CA PRO A 131 -1.49 -17.18 -4.68
C PRO A 131 -0.96 -15.81 -5.15
N MET A 132 -1.79 -14.77 -5.12
CA MET A 132 -1.43 -13.40 -5.51
C MET A 132 -0.18 -12.92 -4.79
N SER A 133 -0.04 -13.25 -3.50
CA SER A 133 1.06 -12.73 -2.69
C SER A 133 2.42 -13.23 -3.16
N THR A 134 2.48 -14.51 -3.49
CA THR A 134 3.65 -15.19 -4.05
C THR A 134 4.07 -14.59 -5.39
N GLN A 135 3.11 -14.24 -6.24
CA GLN A 135 3.37 -13.65 -7.56
C GLN A 135 3.94 -12.22 -7.45
N ILE A 136 3.34 -11.38 -6.60
CA ILE A 136 3.81 -10.01 -6.37
C ILE A 136 5.21 -10.01 -5.78
N GLU A 137 5.44 -10.87 -4.79
CA GLU A 137 6.75 -11.03 -4.17
C GLU A 137 7.81 -11.47 -5.20
N CYS A 138 7.50 -12.44 -6.06
CA CYS A 138 8.37 -12.84 -7.17
C CYS A 138 8.72 -11.65 -8.07
N CYS A 139 7.73 -10.84 -8.49
CA CYS A 139 7.97 -9.66 -9.31
C CYS A 139 8.91 -8.65 -8.63
N ILE A 140 8.73 -8.41 -7.34
CA ILE A 140 9.59 -7.50 -6.59
C ILE A 140 11.02 -8.04 -6.49
N LEU A 141 11.20 -9.30 -6.12
CA LEU A 141 12.52 -9.95 -6.04
C LEU A 141 13.26 -9.91 -7.39
N MET A 142 12.56 -10.18 -8.49
CA MET A 142 13.12 -10.08 -9.84
C MET A 142 13.59 -8.66 -10.17
N ARG A 143 12.86 -7.63 -9.74
CA ARG A 143 13.23 -6.20 -9.92
C ARG A 143 14.43 -5.79 -9.06
N LEU A 144 14.61 -6.42 -7.89
CA LEU A 144 15.77 -6.23 -7.03
C LEU A 144 17.02 -7.00 -7.51
N GLY A 145 16.88 -7.85 -8.53
CA GLY A 145 17.98 -8.65 -9.08
C GLY A 145 18.08 -10.07 -8.51
N ASP A 146 17.25 -10.46 -7.55
CA ASP A 146 17.27 -11.79 -6.91
C ASP A 146 16.46 -12.82 -7.71
N ARG A 147 16.92 -13.08 -8.93
CA ARG A 147 16.14 -13.86 -9.90
C ARG A 147 15.87 -15.30 -9.42
N GLN A 148 16.85 -15.92 -8.77
CA GLN A 148 16.71 -17.28 -8.24
C GLN A 148 15.70 -17.34 -7.11
N ASP A 149 15.68 -16.35 -6.22
CA ASP A 149 14.75 -16.31 -5.10
C ASP A 149 13.33 -15.99 -5.57
N GLY A 150 13.18 -15.06 -6.53
CA GLY A 150 11.91 -14.81 -7.20
C GLY A 150 11.36 -16.06 -7.88
N LEU A 151 12.19 -16.80 -8.63
CA LEU A 151 11.76 -18.03 -9.30
C LEU A 151 11.39 -19.12 -8.29
N ARG A 152 12.17 -19.26 -7.22
CA ARG A 152 11.85 -20.21 -6.13
C ARG A 152 10.50 -19.87 -5.51
N ARG A 153 10.25 -18.58 -5.26
CA ARG A 153 8.99 -18.11 -4.70
C ARG A 153 7.83 -18.45 -5.64
N LEU A 154 7.95 -18.15 -6.93
CA LEU A 154 6.91 -18.46 -7.92
C LEU A 154 6.56 -19.96 -8.01
N LEU A 155 7.56 -20.84 -7.91
CA LEU A 155 7.38 -22.28 -8.14
C LEU A 155 7.05 -23.09 -6.87
N ARG A 156 7.36 -22.57 -5.69
CA ARG A 156 7.27 -23.33 -4.42
C ARG A 156 6.56 -22.57 -3.30
N GLY A 157 6.07 -21.37 -3.60
CA GLY A 157 5.43 -20.48 -2.66
C GLY A 157 3.92 -20.59 -2.62
#